data_AF-A0A034WQY2-F1
#
_entry.id   AF-A0A034WQY2-F1
#
_cell.length_a   1.000
_cell.length_b   1.000
_cell.length_c   1.000
_cell.angle_alpha   90.00
_cell.angle_beta   90.00
_cell.angle_gamma   90.00
#
_symmetry.space_group_name_H-M   'P 1'
#
loop_
_entity.id
_entity.type
_entity.pdbx_description
1 polymer ?
#
loop_
_entity_poly.entity_id
_entity_poly.type
_entity_poly.pdbx_seq_one_letter_code
_entity_poly.pdbx_strand_id
1 'polypeptide(L)'
;MSAEKGYRSDLKGVLKFLLDHTKNEDAKGTTCQEMDIEKRQFLESALNTMTTDVMKEFQNAISILDDQESTVTDKVNALNIIRESIDDIDFANSFVKAGGSAYLIQNLNHTDCEIISLAAYIIAEMSQNNPVCQKHFVDAKTIPALIRYLNQSDEAATSSLHAISSLLQNFEPGLVEFVNVDGIQILLTCLNVNNAKMFVRVCFLIGKLAERQDLRA
;
A
#
# COMPACT_ATOMS: atom_id res chain seq x y z
N MET A 1 -17.02 -38.35 34.88
CA MET A 1 -16.98 -38.28 33.40
C MET A 1 -16.83 -36.82 33.02
N SER A 2 -15.60 -36.37 32.79
CA SER A 2 -15.30 -34.97 32.46
C SER A 2 -15.65 -34.70 31.01
N ALA A 3 -16.49 -33.70 30.76
CA ALA A 3 -16.84 -33.27 29.42
C ALA A 3 -15.68 -32.48 28.80
N GLU A 4 -15.05 -33.05 27.77
CA GLU A 4 -14.12 -32.33 26.91
C GLU A 4 -14.88 -31.22 26.16
N LYS A 5 -14.66 -29.97 26.57
CA LYS A 5 -15.11 -28.81 25.79
C LYS A 5 -14.20 -28.70 24.57
N GLY A 6 -14.70 -29.08 23.40
CA GLY A 6 -14.03 -28.84 22.12
C GLY A 6 -13.95 -27.34 21.84
N TYR A 7 -12.73 -26.77 21.85
CA TYR A 7 -12.49 -25.40 21.41
C TYR A 7 -12.30 -25.39 19.88
N ARG A 8 -12.99 -24.49 19.17
CA ARG A 8 -12.76 -24.27 17.73
C ARG A 8 -11.34 -23.73 17.51
N SER A 9 -10.69 -24.14 16.43
CA SER A 9 -9.37 -23.65 15.96
C SER A 9 -9.40 -22.20 15.42
N ASP A 10 -10.37 -21.41 15.85
CA ASP A 10 -10.58 -19.99 15.54
C ASP A 10 -9.83 -19.16 16.61
N LEU A 11 -9.28 -18.00 16.25
CA LEU A 11 -8.63 -17.05 17.17
C LEU A 11 -9.47 -16.79 18.44
N LYS A 12 -10.80 -16.69 18.31
CA LYS A 12 -11.75 -16.57 19.43
C LYS A 12 -11.77 -17.82 20.31
N GLY A 13 -11.62 -19.01 19.71
CA GLY A 13 -11.54 -20.27 20.43
C GLY A 13 -10.24 -20.41 21.22
N VAL A 14 -9.12 -19.99 20.62
CA VAL A 14 -7.81 -19.94 21.29
C VAL A 14 -7.83 -18.91 22.43
N LEU A 15 -8.40 -17.72 22.22
CA LEU A 15 -8.59 -16.70 23.26
C LEU A 15 -9.42 -17.22 24.43
N LYS A 16 -10.52 -17.93 24.15
CA LYS A 16 -11.38 -18.51 25.19
C LYS A 16 -10.67 -19.63 25.96
N PHE A 17 -9.89 -20.46 25.27
CA PHE A 17 -9.05 -21.48 25.88
C PHE A 17 -8.02 -20.83 26.81
N LEU A 18 -7.27 -19.84 26.32
CA LEU A 18 -6.26 -19.14 27.10
C LEU A 18 -6.87 -18.44 28.32
N LEU A 19 -8.01 -17.76 28.17
CA LEU A 19 -8.72 -17.12 29.28
C LEU A 19 -9.13 -18.12 30.37
N ASP A 20 -9.70 -19.26 29.97
CA ASP A 20 -10.12 -20.31 30.91
C ASP A 20 -8.92 -20.98 31.60
N HIS A 21 -7.74 -21.02 30.96
CA HIS A 21 -6.52 -21.60 31.54
C HIS A 21 -5.70 -20.58 32.37
N THR A 22 -5.75 -19.29 32.05
CA THR A 22 -5.09 -18.23 32.84
C THR A 22 -5.75 -17.98 34.20
N LYS A 23 -7.04 -18.34 34.38
CA LYS A 23 -7.71 -18.28 35.69
C LYS A 23 -7.15 -19.29 36.71
N ASN A 24 -6.50 -20.36 36.26
CA ASN A 24 -5.95 -21.40 37.14
C ASN A 24 -4.45 -21.19 37.44
N GLU A 25 -3.74 -20.43 36.62
CA GLU A 25 -2.34 -20.06 36.84
C GLU A 25 -2.22 -18.60 37.30
N ASP A 26 -2.90 -18.25 38.39
CA ASP A 26 -2.70 -16.96 39.03
C ASP A 26 -1.30 -16.94 39.69
N ALA A 27 -0.34 -16.37 38.97
CA ALA A 27 0.79 -15.70 39.59
C ALA A 27 0.19 -14.63 40.53
N LYS A 28 0.41 -14.81 41.84
CA LYS A 28 -0.02 -13.88 42.89
C LYS A 28 0.53 -12.48 42.60
N GLY A 29 -0.24 -11.61 41.95
CA GLY A 29 0.20 -10.21 41.80
C GLY A 29 -0.41 -9.35 40.70
N THR A 30 -1.34 -9.80 39.88
CA THR A 30 -2.06 -8.86 39.00
C THR A 30 -3.50 -9.32 38.82
N THR A 31 -4.39 -8.71 39.59
CA THR A 31 -5.83 -8.75 39.35
C THR A 31 -6.07 -8.23 37.93
N CYS A 32 -6.35 -9.14 37.00
CA CYS A 32 -6.92 -8.78 35.71
C CYS A 32 -8.34 -8.28 36.00
N GLN A 33 -8.49 -6.98 36.28
CA GLN A 33 -9.78 -6.38 36.51
C GLN A 33 -10.57 -6.46 35.21
N GLU A 34 -11.78 -7.02 35.26
CA GLU A 34 -12.76 -6.85 34.18
C GLU A 34 -12.86 -5.36 33.86
N MET A 35 -12.52 -4.99 32.63
CA MET A 35 -12.48 -3.60 32.18
C MET A 35 -13.78 -2.89 32.57
N ASP A 36 -13.68 -1.87 33.44
CA ASP A 36 -14.82 -1.06 33.88
C ASP A 36 -15.66 -0.66 32.66
N ILE A 37 -16.99 -0.77 32.77
CA ILE A 37 -17.91 -0.50 31.65
C ILE A 37 -17.70 0.92 31.10
N GLU A 38 -17.39 1.87 31.98
CA GLU A 38 -17.07 3.26 31.62
C GLU A 38 -15.74 3.37 30.84
N LYS A 39 -14.72 2.58 31.20
CA LYS A 39 -13.45 2.52 30.45
C LYS A 39 -13.66 1.88 29.09
N ARG A 40 -14.50 0.84 28.97
CA ARG A 40 -14.88 0.25 27.67
C ARG A 40 -15.57 1.28 26.78
N GLN A 41 -16.56 1.99 27.31
CA GLN A 41 -17.28 3.02 26.56
C GLN A 41 -16.39 4.19 26.18
N PHE A 42 -15.48 4.61 27.06
CA PHE A 42 -14.47 5.62 26.76
C PHE A 42 -13.53 5.15 25.65
N LEU A 43 -13.02 3.91 25.73
CA LEU A 43 -12.13 3.35 24.70
C LEU A 43 -12.86 3.21 23.36
N GLU A 44 -14.08 2.66 23.34
CA GLU A 44 -14.89 2.56 22.13
C GLU A 44 -15.18 3.93 21.53
N SER A 45 -15.50 4.93 22.36
CA SER A 45 -15.73 6.30 21.90
C SER A 45 -14.46 6.94 21.35
N ALA A 46 -13.31 6.74 22.00
CA ALA A 46 -12.02 7.26 21.55
C ALA A 46 -11.58 6.59 20.24
N LEU A 47 -11.71 5.27 20.13
CA LEU A 47 -11.39 4.50 18.92
C LEU A 47 -12.32 4.87 17.76
N ASN A 48 -13.63 5.02 18.02
CA ASN A 48 -14.59 5.43 16.99
C ASN A 48 -14.34 6.87 16.54
N THR A 49 -14.03 7.78 17.48
CA THR A 49 -13.71 9.18 17.14
C THR A 49 -12.47 9.24 16.26
N MET A 50 -11.40 8.54 16.65
CA MET A 50 -10.16 8.49 15.89
C MET A 50 -10.34 7.87 14.49
N THR A 51 -11.11 6.78 14.39
CA THR A 51 -11.36 6.10 13.10
C THR A 51 -12.25 6.93 12.16
N THR A 52 -13.25 7.63 12.71
CA THR A 52 -14.16 8.47 11.91
C THR A 52 -13.49 9.75 11.40
N ASP A 53 -12.47 10.26 12.08
CA ASP A 53 -11.74 11.45 11.64
C ASP A 53 -10.89 11.14 10.40
N VAL A 54 -10.12 10.04 10.44
CA VAL A 54 -9.29 9.59 9.31
C VAL A 54 -10.12 9.37 8.04
N MET A 55 -11.31 8.75 8.18
CA MET A 55 -12.20 8.55 7.04
C MET A 55 -12.70 9.86 6.42
N LYS A 56 -12.94 10.90 7.23
CA LYS A 56 -13.38 12.22 6.74
C LYS A 56 -12.24 12.97 6.09
N GLU A 57 -11.06 12.99 6.71
CA GLU A 57 -9.86 13.61 6.14
C GLU A 57 -9.52 12.99 4.79
N PHE A 58 -9.66 11.67 4.69
CA PHE A 58 -9.46 10.95 3.45
C PHE A 58 -10.46 11.31 2.34
N GLN A 59 -11.76 11.38 2.67
CA GLN A 59 -12.78 11.81 1.69
C GLN A 59 -12.56 13.26 1.24
N ASN A 60 -12.12 14.12 2.16
CA ASN A 60 -11.75 15.49 1.85
C ASN A 60 -10.53 15.53 0.92
N ALA A 61 -9.50 14.73 1.19
CA ALA A 61 -8.33 14.60 0.33
C ALA A 61 -8.69 14.18 -1.11
N ILE A 62 -9.59 13.20 -1.26
CA ILE A 62 -10.10 12.80 -2.59
C ILE A 62 -10.80 13.97 -3.29
N SER A 63 -11.60 14.75 -2.55
CA SER A 63 -12.31 15.90 -3.10
C SER A 63 -11.35 17.00 -3.59
N ILE A 64 -10.26 17.23 -2.85
CA ILE A 64 -9.20 18.18 -3.24
C ILE A 64 -8.47 17.69 -4.50
N LEU A 65 -8.24 16.38 -4.65
CA LEU A 65 -7.58 15.84 -5.85
C LEU A 65 -8.45 15.88 -7.12
N ASP A 66 -9.78 15.86 -6.97
CA ASP A 66 -10.73 16.03 -8.07
C ASP A 66 -10.79 17.50 -8.55
N ASP A 67 -10.67 18.44 -7.62
CA ASP A 67 -10.72 19.87 -7.92
C ASP A 67 -9.53 20.32 -8.77
N GLN A 68 -9.81 20.77 -9.99
CA GLN A 68 -8.81 21.26 -10.93
C GLN A 68 -8.26 22.64 -10.56
N GLU A 69 -8.99 23.42 -9.75
CA GLU A 69 -8.56 24.75 -9.30
C GLU A 69 -7.69 24.71 -8.03
N SER A 70 -7.57 23.54 -7.40
CA SER A 70 -6.75 23.37 -6.21
C SER A 70 -5.26 23.62 -6.48
N THR A 71 -4.58 24.21 -5.51
CA THR A 71 -3.16 24.55 -5.66
C THR A 71 -2.28 23.30 -5.60
N VAL A 72 -1.05 23.40 -6.12
CA VAL A 72 -0.06 22.31 -6.00
C VAL A 72 0.15 21.91 -4.54
N THR A 73 0.22 22.89 -3.63
CA THR A 73 0.39 22.65 -2.20
C THR A 73 -0.80 21.89 -1.60
N ASP A 74 -2.03 22.22 -1.98
CA ASP A 74 -3.22 21.52 -1.49
C ASP A 74 -3.26 20.07 -1.99
N LYS A 75 -2.91 19.84 -3.26
CA LYS A 75 -2.81 18.49 -3.82
C LYS A 75 -1.73 17.66 -3.14
N VAL A 76 -0.56 18.24 -2.88
CA VAL A 76 0.53 17.56 -2.14
C VAL A 76 0.08 17.20 -0.73
N ASN A 77 -0.59 18.11 -0.02
CA ASN A 77 -1.13 17.83 1.31
C ASN A 77 -2.17 16.70 1.27
N ALA A 78 -3.10 16.74 0.32
CA ALA A 78 -4.09 15.69 0.13
C ALA A 78 -3.46 14.32 -0.16
N LEU A 79 -2.44 14.27 -1.03
CA LEU A 79 -1.70 13.04 -1.31
C LEU A 79 -0.94 12.52 -0.07
N ASN A 80 -0.38 13.39 0.77
CA ASN A 80 0.27 12.98 2.02
C ASN A 80 -0.73 12.37 3.02
N ILE A 81 -1.93 12.93 3.14
CA ILE A 81 -3.02 12.36 3.96
C ILE A 81 -3.39 10.96 3.45
N ILE A 82 -3.51 10.79 2.13
CA ILE A 82 -3.78 9.48 1.52
C ILE A 82 -2.65 8.51 1.83
N ARG A 83 -1.38 8.93 1.68
CA ARG A 83 -0.20 8.10 1.98
C ARG A 83 -0.24 7.55 3.40
N GLU A 84 -0.57 8.38 4.38
CA GLU A 84 -0.64 7.97 5.80
C GLU A 84 -1.82 7.03 6.08
N SER A 85 -2.84 7.03 5.23
CA SER A 85 -4.05 6.23 5.43
C SER A 85 -3.97 4.84 4.77
N ILE A 86 -3.16 4.66 3.73
CA ILE A 86 -3.09 3.43 2.92
C ILE A 86 -2.17 2.34 3.48
N ASP A 87 -1.55 2.55 4.65
CA ASP A 87 -0.74 1.53 5.33
C ASP A 87 -1.55 0.26 5.67
N ASP A 88 -2.88 0.40 5.79
CA ASP A 88 -3.81 -0.73 5.91
C ASP A 88 -4.26 -1.22 4.52
N ILE A 89 -3.99 -2.49 4.23
CA ILE A 89 -4.38 -3.17 2.98
C ILE A 89 -5.89 -3.10 2.73
N ASP A 90 -6.73 -3.24 3.77
CA ASP A 90 -8.18 -3.17 3.63
C ASP A 90 -8.64 -1.75 3.27
N PHE A 91 -7.95 -0.75 3.82
CA PHE A 91 -8.18 0.64 3.49
C PHE A 91 -7.73 0.96 2.05
N ALA A 92 -6.54 0.52 1.65
CA ALA A 92 -6.05 0.66 0.26
C ALA A 92 -7.04 0.03 -0.74
N ASN A 93 -7.57 -1.16 -0.43
CA ASN A 93 -8.58 -1.80 -1.27
C ASN A 93 -9.91 -1.02 -1.29
N SER A 94 -10.29 -0.40 -0.17
CA SER A 94 -11.48 0.45 -0.08
C SER A 94 -11.32 1.75 -0.87
N PHE A 95 -10.12 2.33 -0.89
CA PHE A 95 -9.77 3.48 -1.72
C PHE A 95 -9.98 3.21 -3.21
N VAL A 96 -9.50 2.05 -3.69
CA VAL A 96 -9.72 1.61 -5.08
C VAL A 96 -11.20 1.46 -5.36
N LYS A 97 -11.96 0.83 -4.47
CA LYS A 97 -13.42 0.65 -4.62
C LYS A 97 -14.19 1.97 -4.63
N ALA A 98 -13.72 2.97 -3.89
CA ALA A 98 -14.29 4.31 -3.86
C ALA A 98 -13.97 5.13 -5.13
N GLY A 99 -13.15 4.60 -6.05
CA GLY A 99 -12.72 5.29 -7.26
C GLY A 99 -11.58 6.29 -7.05
N GLY A 100 -11.02 6.37 -5.84
CA GLY A 100 -9.97 7.35 -5.51
C GLY A 100 -8.64 7.09 -6.25
N SER A 101 -8.37 5.84 -6.62
CA SER A 101 -7.19 5.46 -7.40
C SER A 101 -7.11 6.12 -8.78
N ALA A 102 -8.25 6.51 -9.37
CA ALA A 102 -8.28 7.22 -10.64
C ALA A 102 -7.52 8.56 -10.55
N TYR A 103 -7.64 9.26 -9.42
CA TYR A 103 -6.93 10.52 -9.20
C TYR A 103 -5.43 10.32 -9.05
N LEU A 104 -4.97 9.20 -8.48
CA LEU A 104 -3.52 8.89 -8.45
C LEU A 104 -2.97 8.73 -9.87
N ILE A 105 -3.67 7.97 -10.72
CA ILE A 105 -3.27 7.73 -12.10
C ILE A 105 -3.30 9.03 -12.92
N GLN A 106 -4.30 9.90 -12.68
CA GLN A 106 -4.35 11.22 -13.30
C GLN A 106 -3.18 12.11 -12.87
N ASN A 107 -2.86 12.13 -11.57
CA ASN A 107 -1.75 12.91 -11.01
C ASN A 107 -0.38 12.43 -11.48
N LEU A 108 -0.25 11.19 -11.98
CA LEU A 108 0.96 10.81 -12.71
C LEU A 108 1.20 11.70 -13.93
N ASN A 109 0.18 12.34 -14.54
CA ASN A 109 0.34 13.25 -15.68
C ASN A 109 0.52 14.73 -15.27
N HIS A 110 0.70 15.02 -13.99
CA HIS A 110 0.88 16.40 -13.52
C HIS A 110 2.19 17.00 -14.04
N THR A 111 2.28 18.34 -14.09
CA THR A 111 3.52 19.05 -14.47
C THR A 111 4.53 19.17 -13.32
N ASP A 112 4.10 18.85 -12.11
CA ASP A 112 4.86 19.06 -10.88
C ASP A 112 5.48 17.73 -10.45
N CYS A 113 6.81 17.72 -10.26
CA CYS A 113 7.56 16.51 -9.93
C CYS A 113 7.18 15.94 -8.57
N GLU A 114 6.80 16.78 -7.59
CA GLU A 114 6.43 16.33 -6.24
C GLU A 114 5.09 15.60 -6.27
N ILE A 115 4.13 16.10 -7.03
CA ILE A 115 2.84 15.44 -7.23
C ILE A 115 3.02 14.08 -7.93
N ILE A 116 3.82 14.03 -9.00
CA ILE A 116 4.10 12.78 -9.72
C ILE A 116 4.80 11.78 -8.81
N SER A 117 5.84 12.20 -8.08
CA SER A 117 6.63 11.33 -7.23
C SER A 117 5.80 10.76 -6.08
N LEU A 118 4.93 11.58 -5.47
CA LEU A 118 4.07 11.17 -4.37
C LEU A 118 2.93 10.26 -4.86
N ALA A 119 2.31 10.55 -6.01
CA ALA A 119 1.33 9.67 -6.62
C ALA A 119 1.93 8.28 -6.95
N ALA A 120 3.11 8.25 -7.57
CA ALA A 120 3.82 7.00 -7.85
C ALA A 120 4.18 6.25 -6.56
N TYR A 121 4.61 6.96 -5.51
CA TYR A 121 4.89 6.36 -4.21
C TYR A 121 3.66 5.68 -3.60
N ILE A 122 2.52 6.36 -3.57
CA ILE A 122 1.25 5.82 -3.03
C ILE A 122 0.83 4.57 -3.82
N ILE A 123 0.95 4.59 -5.15
CA ILE A 123 0.68 3.42 -6.00
C ILE A 123 1.60 2.25 -5.62
N ALA A 124 2.87 2.52 -5.32
CA ALA A 124 3.84 1.51 -4.91
C ALA A 124 3.44 0.83 -3.59
N GLU A 125 3.10 1.62 -2.58
CA GLU A 125 2.69 1.14 -1.26
C GLU A 125 1.38 0.34 -1.34
N MET A 126 0.37 0.87 -2.05
CA MET A 126 -0.89 0.17 -2.26
C MET A 126 -0.73 -1.18 -2.96
N SER A 127 0.25 -1.30 -3.86
CA SER A 127 0.48 -2.49 -4.68
C SER A 127 1.41 -3.50 -4.00
N GLN A 128 2.14 -3.10 -2.95
CA GLN A 128 3.12 -3.97 -2.32
C GLN A 128 2.42 -5.16 -1.66
N ASN A 129 2.69 -6.37 -2.16
CA ASN A 129 2.06 -7.62 -1.70
C ASN A 129 0.52 -7.58 -1.67
N ASN A 130 -0.11 -6.78 -2.53
CA ASN A 130 -1.56 -6.62 -2.59
C ASN A 130 -2.09 -6.89 -4.02
N PRO A 131 -2.47 -8.16 -4.33
CA PRO A 131 -2.93 -8.55 -5.66
C PRO A 131 -4.18 -7.80 -6.16
N VAL A 132 -5.02 -7.29 -5.25
CA VAL A 132 -6.23 -6.54 -5.63
C VAL A 132 -5.84 -5.20 -6.23
N CYS A 133 -4.97 -4.45 -5.54
CA CYS A 133 -4.46 -3.18 -6.04
C CYS A 133 -3.52 -3.38 -7.25
N GLN A 134 -2.64 -4.39 -7.24
CA GLN A 134 -1.78 -4.71 -8.38
C GLN A 134 -2.60 -4.94 -9.65
N LYS A 135 -3.64 -5.78 -9.56
CA LYS A 135 -4.54 -6.02 -10.69
C LYS A 135 -5.22 -4.75 -11.15
N HIS A 136 -5.76 -3.95 -10.22
CA HIS A 136 -6.43 -2.70 -10.57
C HIS A 136 -5.53 -1.74 -11.35
N PHE A 137 -4.31 -1.50 -10.88
CA PHE A 137 -3.38 -0.59 -11.54
C PHE A 137 -2.86 -1.12 -12.88
N VAL A 138 -2.66 -2.43 -13.01
CA VAL A 138 -2.32 -3.09 -14.29
C VAL A 138 -3.46 -2.97 -15.30
N ASP A 139 -4.69 -3.26 -14.90
CA ASP A 139 -5.88 -3.12 -15.75
C ASP A 139 -6.07 -1.65 -16.21
N ALA A 140 -5.69 -0.69 -15.36
CA ALA A 140 -5.74 0.74 -15.64
C ALA A 140 -4.54 1.29 -16.45
N LYS A 141 -3.64 0.43 -16.97
CA LYS A 141 -2.47 0.83 -17.77
C LYS A 141 -1.48 1.76 -17.05
N THR A 142 -1.31 1.54 -15.75
CA THR A 142 -0.44 2.37 -14.91
C THR A 142 1.05 2.10 -15.18
N ILE A 143 1.44 0.85 -15.51
CA ILE A 143 2.84 0.50 -15.82
C ILE A 143 3.41 1.36 -16.97
N PRO A 144 2.76 1.46 -18.15
CA PRO A 144 3.21 2.37 -19.21
C PRO A 144 3.38 3.83 -18.75
N ALA A 145 2.47 4.33 -17.90
CA ALA A 145 2.52 5.70 -17.40
C ALA A 145 3.71 5.93 -16.46
N LEU A 146 4.12 4.93 -15.67
CA LEU A 146 5.28 5.02 -14.78
C LEU A 146 6.61 4.91 -15.54
N ILE A 147 6.66 4.08 -16.58
CA ILE A 147 7.89 3.80 -17.34
C ILE A 147 8.50 5.07 -17.97
N ARG A 148 7.68 6.03 -18.40
CA ARG A 148 8.16 7.28 -19.02
C ARG A 148 9.07 8.11 -18.11
N TYR A 149 8.98 7.91 -16.79
CA TYR A 149 9.78 8.62 -15.79
C TYR A 149 11.14 7.97 -15.57
N LEU A 150 11.34 6.71 -15.93
CA LEU A 150 12.54 5.95 -15.52
C LEU A 150 13.87 6.53 -16.05
N ASN A 151 13.84 7.17 -17.22
CA ASN A 151 15.02 7.81 -17.82
C ASN A 151 15.25 9.26 -17.32
N GLN A 152 14.41 9.77 -16.42
CA GLN A 152 14.60 11.07 -15.81
C GLN A 152 15.57 10.98 -14.61
N SER A 153 16.12 12.11 -14.18
CA SER A 153 17.10 12.18 -13.09
C SER A 153 16.53 12.81 -11.80
N ASP A 154 15.21 12.77 -11.65
CA ASP A 154 14.48 13.37 -10.55
C ASP A 154 13.88 12.33 -9.59
N GLU A 155 13.10 12.81 -8.62
CA GLU A 155 12.44 11.98 -7.62
C GLU A 155 11.29 11.14 -8.23
N ALA A 156 10.64 11.64 -9.28
CA ALA A 156 9.60 10.91 -10.00
C ALA A 156 10.14 9.61 -10.62
N ALA A 157 11.37 9.61 -11.13
CA ALA A 157 12.03 8.39 -11.62
C ALA A 157 12.19 7.33 -10.51
N THR A 158 12.59 7.77 -9.31
CA THR A 158 12.84 6.88 -8.17
C THR A 158 11.55 6.27 -7.61
N SER A 159 10.49 7.07 -7.47
CA SER A 159 9.17 6.61 -7.06
C SER A 159 8.51 5.74 -8.12
N SER A 160 8.67 6.07 -9.40
CA SER A 160 8.14 5.26 -10.50
C SER A 160 8.78 3.89 -10.58
N LEU A 161 10.11 3.80 -10.40
CA LEU A 161 10.79 2.51 -10.32
C LEU A 161 10.32 1.68 -9.12
N HIS A 162 10.07 2.33 -7.99
CA HIS A 162 9.52 1.66 -6.81
C HIS A 162 8.12 1.10 -7.08
N ALA A 163 7.24 1.92 -7.67
CA ALA A 163 5.89 1.51 -8.07
C ALA A 163 5.89 0.34 -9.04
N ILE A 164 6.73 0.39 -10.07
CA ILE A 164 6.92 -0.72 -11.00
C ILE A 164 7.36 -1.96 -10.22
N SER A 165 8.40 -1.88 -9.40
CA SER A 165 8.87 -3.02 -8.61
C SER A 165 7.74 -3.65 -7.77
N SER A 166 6.90 -2.85 -7.12
CA SER A 166 5.74 -3.35 -6.35
C SER A 166 4.67 -3.99 -7.23
N LEU A 167 4.43 -3.46 -8.43
CA LEU A 167 3.44 -4.00 -9.39
C LEU A 167 3.86 -5.34 -10.01
N LEU A 168 5.16 -5.62 -10.11
CA LEU A 168 5.68 -6.89 -10.66
C LEU A 168 5.88 -7.97 -9.60
N GLN A 169 6.07 -7.57 -8.34
CA GLN A 169 6.47 -8.48 -7.27
C GLN A 169 5.38 -9.52 -7.01
N ASN A 170 5.74 -10.80 -7.17
CA ASN A 170 4.85 -11.95 -6.97
C ASN A 170 3.52 -11.85 -7.75
N PHE A 171 3.49 -11.08 -8.85
CA PHE A 171 2.28 -10.81 -9.62
C PHE A 171 2.53 -10.94 -11.12
N GLU A 172 2.11 -12.07 -11.69
CA GLU A 172 2.39 -12.42 -13.08
C GLU A 172 1.76 -11.49 -14.12
N PRO A 173 0.51 -11.02 -13.99
CA PRO A 173 -0.08 -10.11 -14.97
C PRO A 173 0.69 -8.79 -15.11
N GLY A 174 1.23 -8.27 -14.00
CA GLY A 174 2.08 -7.07 -14.02
C GLY A 174 3.39 -7.32 -14.77
N LEU A 175 4.01 -8.48 -14.56
CA LEU A 175 5.22 -8.87 -15.28
C LEU A 175 4.98 -8.96 -16.79
N VAL A 176 3.91 -9.65 -17.20
CA VAL A 176 3.53 -9.77 -18.62
C VAL A 176 3.31 -8.40 -19.24
N GLU A 177 2.58 -7.50 -18.58
CA GLU A 177 2.39 -6.14 -19.08
C GLU A 177 3.72 -5.38 -19.19
N PHE A 178 4.59 -5.48 -18.18
CA PHE A 178 5.89 -4.83 -18.18
C PHE A 178 6.81 -5.30 -19.32
N VAL A 179 6.78 -6.59 -19.66
CA VAL A 179 7.50 -7.13 -20.81
C VAL A 179 6.89 -6.63 -22.13
N ASN A 180 5.56 -6.57 -22.23
CA ASN A 180 4.86 -6.12 -23.44
C ASN A 180 5.14 -4.65 -23.81
N VAL A 181 5.57 -3.84 -22.85
CA VAL A 181 5.93 -2.42 -23.05
C VAL A 181 7.44 -2.20 -23.16
N ASP A 182 8.19 -3.25 -23.49
CA ASP A 182 9.66 -3.25 -23.58
C ASP A 182 10.36 -2.78 -22.28
N GLY A 183 9.72 -3.00 -21.13
CA GLY A 183 10.17 -2.49 -19.84
C GLY A 183 11.57 -2.96 -19.44
N ILE A 184 11.96 -4.18 -19.84
CA ILE A 184 13.32 -4.71 -19.63
C ILE A 184 14.36 -3.86 -20.37
N GLN A 185 14.09 -3.53 -21.64
CA GLN A 185 15.01 -2.71 -22.44
C GLN A 185 15.14 -1.31 -21.83
N ILE A 186 14.06 -0.76 -21.30
CA ILE A 186 14.07 0.55 -20.63
C ILE A 186 14.85 0.50 -19.31
N LEU A 187 14.76 -0.57 -18.53
CA LEU A 187 15.62 -0.75 -17.35
C LEU A 187 17.10 -0.79 -17.74
N LEU A 188 17.44 -1.47 -18.84
CA LEU A 188 18.82 -1.49 -19.32
C LEU A 188 19.31 -0.10 -19.74
N THR A 189 18.47 0.76 -20.33
CA THR A 189 18.86 2.15 -20.63
C THR A 189 19.09 2.96 -19.35
N CYS A 190 18.33 2.69 -18.29
CA CYS A 190 18.49 3.38 -17.00
C CYS A 190 19.85 3.12 -16.33
N LEU A 191 20.54 2.02 -16.66
CA LEU A 191 21.87 1.73 -16.13
C LEU A 191 22.94 2.75 -16.60
N ASN A 192 22.68 3.46 -17.69
CA ASN A 192 23.58 4.49 -18.21
C ASN A 192 23.36 5.88 -17.57
N VAL A 193 22.33 6.03 -16.74
CA VAL A 193 22.03 7.29 -16.05
C VAL A 193 22.97 7.47 -14.87
N ASN A 194 23.55 8.67 -14.72
CA ASN A 194 24.50 8.99 -13.64
C ASN A 194 23.80 9.21 -12.28
N ASN A 195 23.06 8.20 -11.80
CA ASN A 195 22.39 8.20 -10.50
C ASN A 195 22.62 6.86 -9.79
N ALA A 196 23.48 6.87 -8.78
CA ALA A 196 23.88 5.66 -8.05
C ALA A 196 22.69 4.95 -7.36
N LYS A 197 21.71 5.71 -6.84
CA LYS A 197 20.52 5.13 -6.18
C LYS A 197 19.64 4.39 -7.18
N MET A 198 19.39 5.00 -8.34
CA MET A 198 18.65 4.37 -9.43
C MET A 198 19.39 3.14 -9.95
N PHE A 199 20.70 3.24 -10.18
CA PHE A 199 21.52 2.12 -10.64
C PHE A 199 21.39 0.87 -9.76
N VAL A 200 21.49 1.04 -8.43
CA VAL A 200 21.36 -0.09 -7.49
C VAL A 200 19.96 -0.70 -7.54
N ARG A 201 18.90 0.12 -7.56
CA ARG A 201 17.51 -0.34 -7.62
C ARG A 201 17.19 -1.05 -8.93
N VAL A 202 17.68 -0.52 -10.06
CA VAL A 202 17.53 -1.13 -11.39
C VAL A 202 18.25 -2.47 -11.44
N CYS A 203 19.52 -2.54 -11.00
CA CYS A 203 20.26 -3.80 -10.92
C CYS A 203 19.54 -4.84 -10.05
N PHE A 204 19.01 -4.43 -8.90
CA PHE A 204 18.25 -5.31 -8.03
C PHE A 204 16.99 -5.85 -8.73
N LEU A 205 16.22 -4.98 -9.38
CA LEU A 205 15.01 -5.39 -10.10
C LEU A 205 15.34 -6.34 -11.26
N ILE A 206 16.36 -6.03 -12.07
CA ILE A 206 16.84 -6.91 -13.15
C ILE A 206 17.26 -8.27 -12.58
N GLY A 207 18.01 -8.28 -11.46
CA GLY A 207 18.40 -9.51 -10.79
C GLY A 207 17.20 -10.35 -10.36
N LYS A 208 16.16 -9.70 -9.79
CA LYS A 208 14.90 -10.37 -9.42
C LYS A 208 14.11 -10.90 -10.61
N LEU A 209 14.11 -10.19 -11.73
CA LEU A 209 13.51 -10.68 -12.96
C LEU A 209 14.31 -11.86 -13.53
N ALA A 210 15.64 -11.82 -13.48
CA ALA A 210 16.50 -12.91 -13.98
C ALA A 210 16.46 -14.18 -13.13
N GLU A 211 16.04 -14.11 -11.87
CA GLU A 211 15.78 -15.28 -11.01
C GLU A 211 14.55 -16.08 -11.48
N ARG A 212 13.63 -15.46 -12.23
CA ARG A 212 12.43 -16.10 -12.75
C ARG A 212 12.76 -16.99 -13.96
N GLN A 213 12.27 -18.23 -13.95
CA GLN A 213 12.59 -19.24 -14.98
C GLN A 213 11.91 -18.94 -16.33
N ASP A 214 10.77 -18.27 -16.29
CA ASP A 214 9.91 -17.83 -17.38
C ASP A 214 10.55 -16.80 -18.33
N LEU A 215 11.56 -16.05 -17.85
CA LEU A 215 12.28 -15.05 -18.66
C LEU A 215 13.62 -15.56 -19.22
N ARG A 216 14.00 -16.80 -18.91
CA ARG A 216 15.22 -17.45 -19.42
C ARG A 216 14.88 -18.32 -20.63
N ALA A 217 14.39 -17.68 -21.70
CA ALA A 217 14.16 -18.34 -22.99
C ALA A 217 15.31 -18.06 -23.96
#